data_AF-A0A3M2HG75-F1
#
_entry.id   AF-A0A3M2HG75-F1
#
_cell.length_a   1.000
_cell.length_b   1.000
_cell.length_c   1.000
_cell.angle_alpha   90.00
_cell.angle_beta   90.00
_cell.angle_gamma   90.00
#
_symmetry.space_group_name_H-M   'P 1'
#
loop_
_entity.id
_entity.type
_entity.pdbx_description
1 polymer ?
#
loop_
_entity_poly.entity_id
_entity_poly.type
_entity_poly.pdbx_seq_one_letter_code
_entity_poly.pdbx_strand_id
1 'polypeptide(L)'
;MAVDREQRARLEEARLRALIARTGGDPDTAEVEALDPATVAVTADGRGWATLTGDDGRGLGAVLLWASRRDVGPLTVFVADGGAGIVARRAQGLAPVPSVYALGGSRVRPAEPDPVPSWPPPDDEMRALADVLAGAGLDVYAEQGTFVGEIDGLEIARVVSGEDGPRLEIGIGRYDREVATLLHGDKPRLDEIARVAELVRAHRRAGADHRPVGVLARERWLRAALVRDPSPLGLG
;
A
#
# COMPACT_ATOMS: atom_id res chain seq x y z
N MET A 1 6.11 -21.44 27.72
CA MET A 1 7.55 -21.38 27.38
C MET A 1 7.69 -20.55 26.13
N ALA A 2 8.48 -19.49 26.15
CA ALA A 2 8.77 -18.73 24.94
C ALA A 2 9.67 -19.60 24.05
N VAL A 3 9.25 -19.83 22.80
CA VAL A 3 10.09 -20.50 21.80
C VAL A 3 11.28 -19.59 21.52
N ASP A 4 12.49 -20.13 21.64
CA ASP A 4 13.72 -19.41 21.32
C ASP A 4 13.75 -19.00 19.83
N ARG A 5 14.38 -17.86 19.51
CA ARG A 5 14.37 -17.27 18.16
C ARG A 5 14.93 -18.24 17.11
N GLU A 6 15.98 -18.97 17.48
CA GLU A 6 16.62 -19.96 16.62
C GLU A 6 15.74 -21.20 16.41
N GLN A 7 14.97 -21.59 17.43
CA GLN A 7 14.00 -22.68 17.31
C GLN A 7 12.81 -22.28 16.43
N ARG A 8 12.37 -21.02 16.50
CA ARG A 8 11.31 -20.48 15.63
C ARG A 8 11.77 -20.41 14.16
N ALA A 9 13.00 -19.96 13.92
CA ALA A 9 13.57 -19.91 12.56
C ALA A 9 13.62 -21.32 11.92
N ARG A 10 14.13 -22.32 12.66
CA ARG A 10 14.17 -23.72 12.20
C ARG A 10 12.77 -24.29 11.90
N LEU A 11 11.76 -23.92 12.69
CA LEU A 11 10.39 -24.37 12.47
C LEU A 11 9.79 -23.77 11.20
N GLU A 12 9.98 -22.47 10.97
CA GLU A 12 9.48 -21.80 9.76
C GLU A 12 10.19 -22.28 8.50
N GLU A 13 11.49 -22.55 8.57
CA GLU A 13 12.23 -23.21 7.49
C GLU A 13 11.66 -24.60 7.17
N ALA A 14 11.50 -25.46 8.18
CA ALA A 14 10.94 -26.81 7.98
C ALA A 14 9.52 -26.76 7.42
N ARG A 15 8.72 -25.79 7.88
CA ARG A 15 7.36 -25.55 7.36
C ARG A 15 7.40 -25.15 5.89
N LEU A 16 8.23 -24.17 5.52
CA LEU A 16 8.35 -23.70 4.15
C LEU A 16 8.81 -24.82 3.20
N ARG A 17 9.80 -25.63 3.59
CA ARG A 17 10.22 -26.82 2.83
C ARG A 17 9.06 -27.80 2.60
N ALA A 18 8.27 -28.09 3.63
CA ALA A 18 7.08 -28.94 3.49
C ALA A 18 6.02 -28.34 2.55
N LEU A 19 5.89 -27.01 2.51
CA LEU A 19 4.96 -26.31 1.62
C LEU A 19 5.43 -26.33 0.16
N ILE A 20 6.74 -26.15 -0.08
CA ILE A 20 7.36 -26.22 -1.41
C ILE A 20 7.08 -27.59 -2.05
N ALA A 21 7.29 -28.68 -1.31
CA ALA A 21 7.02 -30.04 -1.80
C ALA A 21 5.54 -30.22 -2.22
N ARG A 22 4.60 -29.60 -1.49
CA ARG A 22 3.16 -29.68 -1.78
C ARG A 22 2.72 -28.89 -3.01
N THR A 23 3.50 -27.91 -3.44
CA THR A 23 3.25 -27.14 -4.66
C THR A 23 4.13 -27.58 -5.84
N GLY A 24 4.84 -28.71 -5.69
CA GLY A 24 5.61 -29.34 -6.76
C GLY A 24 7.02 -28.76 -6.95
N GLY A 25 7.58 -28.10 -5.94
CA GLY A 25 9.00 -27.71 -5.91
C GLY A 25 9.87 -28.75 -5.20
N ASP A 26 11.18 -28.69 -5.43
CA ASP A 26 12.18 -29.47 -4.68
C ASP A 26 12.62 -28.69 -3.42
N PRO A 27 12.33 -29.20 -2.21
CA PRO A 27 12.65 -28.50 -0.99
C PRO A 27 14.12 -28.57 -0.59
N ASP A 28 14.95 -29.45 -1.18
CA ASP A 28 16.28 -29.77 -0.64
C ASP A 28 17.41 -28.87 -1.17
N THR A 29 17.15 -28.03 -2.17
CA THR A 29 18.16 -27.18 -2.83
C THR A 29 18.21 -25.73 -2.36
N ALA A 30 17.38 -25.37 -1.38
CA ALA A 30 16.99 -23.97 -1.18
C ALA A 30 17.46 -23.36 0.15
N GLU A 31 18.02 -22.14 0.12
CA GLU A 31 18.38 -21.35 1.31
C GLU A 31 17.21 -20.45 1.73
N VAL A 32 16.88 -20.45 3.03
CA VAL A 32 15.78 -19.63 3.59
C VAL A 32 16.30 -18.26 3.99
N GLU A 33 15.63 -17.22 3.50
CA GLU A 33 15.90 -15.83 3.84
C GLU A 33 14.76 -15.22 4.65
N ALA A 34 15.10 -14.57 5.76
CA ALA A 34 14.17 -13.70 6.47
C ALA A 34 14.17 -12.31 5.82
N LEU A 35 13.04 -11.90 5.26
CA LEU A 35 12.88 -10.56 4.67
C LEU A 35 12.47 -9.55 5.75
N ASP A 36 11.62 -9.98 6.68
CA ASP A 36 11.18 -9.26 7.87
C ASP A 36 10.73 -10.27 8.96
N PRO A 37 10.33 -9.83 10.16
CA PRO A 37 9.94 -10.75 11.24
C PRO A 37 8.76 -11.70 10.95
N ALA A 38 7.92 -11.37 9.96
CA ALA A 38 6.72 -12.12 9.57
C ALA A 38 6.80 -12.71 8.15
N THR A 39 7.91 -12.47 7.43
CA THR A 39 8.08 -12.87 6.04
C THR A 39 9.39 -13.62 5.82
N VAL A 40 9.29 -14.85 5.33
CA VAL A 40 10.44 -15.66 4.88
C VAL A 40 10.28 -16.03 3.42
N ALA A 41 11.38 -16.09 2.69
CA ALA A 41 11.40 -16.42 1.27
C ALA A 41 12.52 -17.40 0.94
N VAL A 42 12.34 -18.15 -0.14
CA VAL A 42 13.23 -19.19 -0.63
C VAL A 42 13.23 -19.13 -2.14
N THR A 43 14.40 -19.29 -2.74
CA THR A 43 14.50 -19.56 -4.18
C THR A 43 15.22 -20.88 -4.45
N ALA A 44 14.74 -21.59 -5.46
CA ALA A 44 15.36 -22.77 -6.04
C ALA A 44 14.99 -22.86 -7.53
N ASP A 45 15.95 -23.21 -8.38
CA ASP A 45 15.75 -23.43 -9.82
C ASP A 45 15.02 -22.29 -10.54
N GLY A 46 15.35 -21.03 -10.19
CA GLY A 46 14.73 -19.83 -10.76
C GLY A 46 13.29 -19.56 -10.28
N ARG A 47 12.76 -20.36 -9.37
CA ARG A 47 11.43 -20.18 -8.75
C ARG A 47 11.54 -19.56 -7.37
N GLY A 48 10.49 -18.88 -6.93
CA GLY A 48 10.40 -18.28 -5.61
C GLY A 48 9.21 -18.81 -4.80
N TRP A 49 9.43 -19.03 -3.51
CA TRP A 49 8.39 -19.31 -2.53
C TRP A 49 8.55 -18.37 -1.35
N ALA A 50 7.44 -17.87 -0.81
CA ALA A 50 7.47 -17.07 0.41
C ALA A 50 6.31 -17.43 1.33
N THR A 51 6.54 -17.29 2.64
CA THR A 51 5.48 -17.37 3.66
C THR A 51 5.28 -16.00 4.27
N LEU A 52 4.03 -15.55 4.31
CA LEU A 52 3.57 -14.38 5.04
C LEU A 52 2.80 -14.85 6.28
N THR A 53 3.23 -14.45 7.46
CA THR A 53 2.59 -14.81 8.74
C THR A 53 1.86 -13.66 9.41
N GLY A 54 1.88 -12.46 8.80
CA GLY A 54 1.06 -11.33 9.20
C GLY A 54 -0.33 -11.37 8.57
N ASP A 55 -1.34 -10.93 9.33
CA ASP A 55 -2.76 -10.95 8.96
C ASP A 55 -3.18 -9.82 7.99
N ASP A 56 -2.37 -8.77 7.87
CA ASP A 56 -2.68 -7.55 7.13
C ASP A 56 -2.26 -7.56 5.64
N GLY A 57 -1.62 -8.64 5.20
CA GLY A 57 -1.15 -8.83 3.82
C GLY A 57 -0.08 -7.82 3.38
N ARG A 58 0.61 -7.12 4.31
CA ARG A 58 1.66 -6.14 3.98
C ARG A 58 2.95 -6.76 3.45
N GLY A 59 3.23 -8.01 3.82
CA GLY A 59 4.46 -8.70 3.43
C GLY A 59 4.63 -8.91 1.92
N LEU A 60 3.56 -8.83 1.13
CA LEU A 60 3.60 -9.02 -0.33
C LEU A 60 4.62 -8.08 -1.00
N GLY A 61 4.70 -6.80 -0.58
CA GLY A 61 5.63 -5.84 -1.17
C GLY A 61 7.10 -6.24 -0.99
N ALA A 62 7.47 -6.73 0.21
CA ALA A 62 8.82 -7.20 0.49
C ALA A 62 9.17 -8.43 -0.35
N VAL A 63 8.23 -9.37 -0.50
CA VAL A 63 8.39 -10.57 -1.34
C VAL A 63 8.60 -10.19 -2.80
N LEU A 64 7.81 -9.26 -3.34
CA LEU A 64 7.96 -8.82 -4.73
C LEU A 64 9.31 -8.14 -4.99
N LEU A 65 9.76 -7.29 -4.06
CA LEU A 65 11.06 -6.65 -4.15
C LEU A 65 12.20 -7.68 -4.09
N TRP A 66 12.10 -8.65 -3.18
CA TRP A 66 13.05 -9.76 -3.11
C TRP A 66 13.06 -10.56 -4.41
N ALA A 67 11.89 -10.95 -4.93
CA ALA A 67 11.77 -11.75 -6.14
C ALA A 67 12.38 -11.03 -7.36
N SER A 68 12.12 -9.72 -7.49
CA SER A 68 12.71 -8.89 -8.53
C SER A 68 14.24 -8.81 -8.42
N ARG A 69 14.79 -8.66 -7.22
CA ARG A 69 16.25 -8.61 -7.02
C ARG A 69 16.94 -9.94 -7.29
N ARG A 70 16.23 -11.05 -7.09
CA ARG A 70 16.74 -12.41 -7.33
C ARG A 70 16.47 -12.92 -8.74
N ASP A 71 15.76 -12.14 -9.55
CA ASP A 71 15.36 -12.51 -10.91
C ASP A 71 14.65 -13.88 -10.95
N VAL A 72 13.71 -14.09 -10.01
CA VAL A 72 12.98 -15.36 -9.89
C VAL A 72 11.56 -15.25 -10.43
N GLY A 73 11.14 -16.30 -11.13
CA GLY A 73 9.77 -16.50 -11.58
C GLY A 73 9.57 -17.94 -12.07
N PRO A 74 8.47 -18.64 -11.73
CA PRO A 74 7.27 -18.20 -10.99
C PRO A 74 7.44 -17.96 -9.47
N LEU A 75 6.55 -17.14 -8.90
CA LEU A 75 6.47 -16.85 -7.45
C LEU A 75 5.21 -17.50 -6.84
N THR A 76 5.40 -18.23 -5.73
CA THR A 76 4.32 -18.77 -4.88
C THR A 76 4.35 -18.11 -3.50
N VAL A 77 3.21 -17.64 -3.03
CA VAL A 77 3.06 -16.98 -1.73
C VAL A 77 2.08 -17.76 -0.87
N PHE A 78 2.56 -18.26 0.27
CA PHE A 78 1.75 -18.88 1.30
C PHE A 78 1.39 -17.84 2.36
N VAL A 79 0.11 -17.72 2.72
CA VAL A 79 -0.36 -16.73 3.69
C VAL A 79 -1.00 -17.44 4.87
N ALA A 80 -0.43 -17.26 6.06
CA ALA A 80 -0.99 -17.75 7.32
C ALA A 80 -1.93 -16.72 7.97
N ASP A 81 -2.81 -17.21 8.84
CA ASP A 81 -3.51 -16.42 9.85
C ASP A 81 -4.44 -15.29 9.37
N GLY A 82 -4.96 -15.40 8.13
CA GLY A 82 -5.91 -14.44 7.56
C GLY A 82 -5.28 -13.62 6.43
N GLY A 83 -6.07 -12.82 5.70
CA GLY A 83 -5.56 -11.94 4.64
C GLY A 83 -5.14 -12.61 3.33
N ALA A 84 -5.22 -13.94 3.20
CA ALA A 84 -4.89 -14.66 1.96
C ALA A 84 -5.73 -14.17 0.77
N GLY A 85 -7.02 -13.87 0.98
CA GLY A 85 -7.89 -13.32 -0.06
C GLY A 85 -7.51 -11.90 -0.48
N ILE A 86 -7.10 -11.04 0.47
CA ILE A 86 -6.54 -9.71 0.19
C ILE A 86 -5.26 -9.81 -0.65
N VAL A 87 -4.35 -10.72 -0.28
CA VAL A 87 -3.09 -10.94 -1.01
C VAL A 87 -3.38 -11.51 -2.40
N ALA A 88 -4.30 -12.46 -2.53
CA ALA A 88 -4.72 -13.02 -3.82
C ALA A 88 -5.34 -11.96 -4.72
N ARG A 89 -6.23 -11.09 -4.21
CA ARG A 89 -6.77 -9.94 -4.95
C ARG A 89 -5.67 -9.01 -5.43
N ARG A 90 -4.72 -8.64 -4.56
CA ARG A 90 -3.58 -7.76 -4.93
C ARG A 90 -2.68 -8.41 -5.99
N ALA A 91 -2.44 -9.72 -5.88
CA ALA A 91 -1.61 -10.48 -6.81
C ALA A 91 -2.15 -10.46 -8.25
N GLN A 92 -3.48 -10.38 -8.45
CA GLN A 92 -4.10 -10.30 -9.78
C GLN A 92 -3.70 -9.02 -10.55
N GLY A 93 -3.29 -7.97 -9.86
CA GLY A 93 -2.81 -6.73 -10.48
C GLY A 93 -1.34 -6.75 -10.92
N LEU A 94 -0.65 -7.89 -10.80
CA LEU A 94 0.78 -8.04 -11.06
C LEU A 94 1.04 -8.87 -12.31
N ALA A 95 2.17 -8.61 -12.96
CA ALA A 95 2.66 -9.41 -14.09
C ALA A 95 4.14 -9.78 -13.86
N PRO A 96 4.50 -11.07 -13.84
CA PRO A 96 3.61 -12.25 -13.84
C PRO A 96 2.79 -12.36 -12.53
N VAL A 97 1.61 -12.98 -12.60
CA VAL A 97 0.70 -13.15 -11.44
C VAL A 97 1.27 -14.20 -10.47
N PRO A 98 1.55 -13.84 -9.20
CA PRO A 98 1.95 -14.82 -8.18
C PRO A 98 0.84 -15.82 -7.85
N SER A 99 1.20 -17.08 -7.60
CA SER A 99 0.27 -18.08 -7.06
C SER A 99 0.11 -17.89 -5.55
N VAL A 100 -1.11 -17.71 -5.06
CA VAL A 100 -1.37 -17.45 -3.63
C VAL A 100 -2.10 -18.63 -3.00
N TYR A 101 -1.61 -19.08 -1.84
CA TYR A 101 -2.18 -20.19 -1.07
C TYR A 101 -2.48 -19.76 0.36
N ALA A 102 -3.65 -20.12 0.86
CA ALA A 102 -4.04 -19.94 2.25
C ALA A 102 -3.56 -21.12 3.11
N LEU A 103 -2.94 -20.82 4.25
CA LEU A 103 -2.53 -21.79 5.26
C LEU A 103 -3.56 -21.81 6.40
N GLY A 104 -4.19 -22.96 6.62
CA GLY A 104 -5.16 -23.16 7.71
C GLY A 104 -4.90 -24.47 8.45
N GLY A 105 -4.33 -24.38 9.65
CA GLY A 105 -3.86 -25.55 10.39
C GLY A 105 -2.82 -26.33 9.56
N SER A 106 -3.11 -27.59 9.23
CA SER A 106 -2.27 -28.44 8.37
C SER A 106 -2.65 -28.40 6.88
N ARG A 107 -3.68 -27.62 6.50
CA ARG A 107 -4.19 -27.55 5.14
C ARG A 107 -3.60 -26.37 4.37
N VAL A 108 -3.34 -26.62 3.09
CA VAL A 108 -2.88 -25.64 2.10
C VAL A 108 -3.87 -25.70 0.96
N ARG A 109 -4.42 -24.55 0.58
CA ARG A 109 -5.39 -24.44 -0.52
C ARG A 109 -5.10 -23.18 -1.33
N PRO A 110 -5.35 -23.19 -2.65
CA PRO A 110 -5.36 -21.95 -3.42
C PRO A 110 -6.26 -20.91 -2.74
N ALA A 111 -5.79 -19.68 -2.64
CA ALA A 111 -6.55 -18.59 -2.05
C ALA A 111 -7.52 -18.00 -3.07
N GLU A 112 -8.79 -17.91 -2.71
CA GLU A 112 -9.77 -17.17 -3.50
C GLU A 112 -9.59 -15.65 -3.26
N PRO A 113 -9.48 -14.82 -4.31
CA PRO A 113 -9.39 -13.37 -4.16
C PRO A 113 -10.61 -12.79 -3.46
N ASP A 114 -10.39 -11.99 -2.42
CA ASP A 114 -11.45 -11.20 -1.81
C ASP A 114 -12.00 -10.18 -2.81
N PRO A 115 -13.28 -9.79 -2.74
CA PRO A 115 -13.79 -8.70 -3.57
C PRO A 115 -13.09 -7.38 -3.25
N VAL A 116 -13.02 -6.47 -4.22
CA VAL A 116 -12.58 -5.10 -3.95
C VAL A 116 -13.59 -4.46 -3.00
N PRO A 117 -13.17 -3.88 -1.86
CA PRO A 117 -14.09 -3.14 -1.00
C PRO A 117 -14.77 -2.03 -1.78
N SER A 118 -16.09 -1.93 -1.69
CA SER A 118 -16.85 -0.82 -2.25
C SER A 118 -17.12 0.21 -1.16
N TRP A 119 -16.98 1.48 -1.50
CA TRP A 119 -17.39 2.59 -0.65
C TRP A 119 -18.61 3.27 -1.27
N PRO A 120 -19.56 3.78 -0.45
CA PRO A 120 -20.64 4.60 -0.99
C PRO A 120 -20.04 5.79 -1.74
N PRO A 121 -20.61 6.18 -2.89
CA PRO A 121 -20.16 7.38 -3.57
C PRO A 121 -20.36 8.58 -2.62
N PRO A 122 -19.42 9.54 -2.59
CA PRO A 122 -19.64 10.79 -1.88
C PRO A 122 -20.96 11.45 -2.31
N ASP A 123 -21.65 12.13 -1.40
CA ASP A 123 -22.89 12.85 -1.71
C ASP A 123 -22.63 14.20 -2.44
N ASP A 124 -23.71 14.92 -2.76
CA ASP A 124 -23.63 16.19 -3.50
C ASP A 124 -23.00 17.32 -2.67
N GLU A 125 -23.17 17.32 -1.36
CA GLU A 125 -22.55 18.30 -0.47
C GLU A 125 -21.04 18.07 -0.39
N MET A 126 -20.60 16.80 -0.33
CA MET A 126 -19.20 16.43 -0.43
C MET A 126 -18.60 16.82 -1.79
N ARG A 127 -19.36 16.65 -2.89
CA ARG A 127 -18.93 17.11 -4.22
C ARG A 127 -18.75 18.62 -4.28
N ALA A 128 -19.66 19.40 -3.71
CA ALA A 128 -19.52 20.85 -3.67
C ALA A 128 -18.24 21.30 -2.94
N LEU A 129 -17.86 20.63 -1.84
CA LEU A 129 -16.58 20.88 -1.16
C LEU A 129 -15.37 20.39 -1.96
N ALA A 130 -15.51 19.32 -2.74
CA ALA A 130 -14.47 18.85 -3.65
C ALA A 130 -14.19 19.86 -4.77
N ASP A 131 -15.24 20.50 -5.31
CA ASP A 131 -15.11 21.56 -6.32
C ASP A 131 -14.37 22.79 -5.77
N VAL A 132 -14.57 23.12 -4.49
CA VAL A 132 -13.81 24.16 -3.78
C VAL A 132 -12.31 23.83 -3.76
N LEU A 133 -11.95 22.56 -3.51
CA LEU A 133 -10.55 22.11 -3.54
C LEU A 133 -9.95 22.18 -4.95
N ALA A 134 -10.71 21.75 -5.96
CA ALA A 134 -10.30 21.83 -7.36
C ALA A 134 -10.10 23.28 -7.79
N GLY A 135 -11.00 24.20 -7.38
CA GLY A 135 -10.88 25.63 -7.61
C GLY A 135 -9.64 26.27 -6.96
N ALA A 136 -9.11 25.68 -5.88
CA ALA A 136 -7.82 26.07 -5.28
C ALA A 136 -6.59 25.45 -6.00
N GLY A 137 -6.82 24.71 -7.09
CA GLY A 137 -5.80 24.09 -7.93
C GLY A 137 -5.25 22.76 -7.39
N LEU A 138 -5.96 22.11 -6.47
CA LEU A 138 -5.59 20.77 -6.01
C LEU A 138 -6.02 19.71 -7.04
N ASP A 139 -5.25 18.63 -7.15
CA ASP A 139 -5.70 17.42 -7.83
C ASP A 139 -6.67 16.69 -6.89
N VAL A 140 -7.94 16.58 -7.29
CA VAL A 140 -9.00 16.02 -6.43
C VAL A 140 -9.50 14.68 -6.95
N TYR A 141 -9.59 13.67 -6.07
CA TYR A 141 -10.13 12.35 -6.40
C TYR A 141 -10.84 11.70 -5.22
N ALA A 142 -11.73 10.76 -5.52
CA ALA A 142 -12.40 9.95 -4.51
C ALA A 142 -11.46 8.84 -4.00
N GLU A 143 -11.32 8.74 -2.69
CA GLU A 143 -10.57 7.69 -2.00
C GLU A 143 -11.40 7.20 -0.81
N GLN A 144 -11.78 5.92 -0.83
CA GLN A 144 -12.48 5.25 0.27
C GLN A 144 -13.78 5.94 0.74
N GLY A 145 -14.56 6.49 -0.20
CA GLY A 145 -15.79 7.22 0.11
C GLY A 145 -15.60 8.67 0.57
N THR A 146 -14.37 9.18 0.51
CA THR A 146 -14.03 10.60 0.79
C THR A 146 -13.40 11.26 -0.43
N PHE A 147 -13.32 12.59 -0.47
CA PHE A 147 -12.50 13.28 -1.48
C PHE A 147 -11.17 13.71 -0.89
N VAL A 148 -10.09 13.49 -1.63
CA VAL A 148 -8.75 13.95 -1.28
C VAL A 148 -8.32 15.02 -2.28
N GLY A 149 -7.82 16.14 -1.78
CA GLY A 149 -7.10 17.14 -2.56
C GLY A 149 -5.60 17.07 -2.29
N GLU A 150 -4.81 16.91 -3.34
CA GLU A 150 -3.35 16.76 -3.25
C GLU A 150 -2.58 17.64 -4.23
N ILE A 151 -1.26 17.69 -4.04
CA ILE A 151 -0.29 18.22 -5.01
C ILE A 151 0.86 17.24 -5.11
N ASP A 152 1.13 16.72 -6.31
CA ASP A 152 2.20 15.75 -6.58
C ASP A 152 2.19 14.58 -5.58
N GLY A 153 1.00 14.05 -5.28
CA GLY A 153 0.82 12.94 -4.34
C GLY A 153 0.84 13.33 -2.85
N LEU A 154 1.05 14.60 -2.51
CA LEU A 154 0.96 15.07 -1.12
C LEU A 154 -0.45 15.56 -0.82
N GLU A 155 -1.15 14.84 0.04
CA GLU A 155 -2.46 15.24 0.53
C GLU A 155 -2.36 16.54 1.34
N ILE A 156 -3.15 17.54 0.92
CA ILE A 156 -3.25 18.86 1.55
C ILE A 156 -4.61 19.04 2.21
N ALA A 157 -5.66 18.44 1.65
CA ALA A 157 -7.00 18.55 2.17
C ALA A 157 -7.81 17.27 1.94
N ARG A 158 -8.82 17.04 2.77
CA ARG A 158 -9.77 15.95 2.63
C ARG A 158 -11.19 16.43 2.96
N VAL A 159 -12.16 15.99 2.17
CA VAL A 159 -13.58 16.13 2.48
C VAL A 159 -14.03 14.86 3.18
N VAL A 160 -14.46 14.98 4.43
CA VAL A 160 -14.92 13.86 5.25
C VAL A 160 -16.37 14.06 5.64
N SER A 161 -17.10 12.95 5.80
CA SER A 161 -18.44 12.99 6.40
C SER A 161 -18.35 13.31 7.90
N GLY A 162 -19.35 14.01 8.43
CA GLY A 162 -19.49 14.35 9.84
C GLY A 162 -20.95 14.26 10.29
N GLU A 163 -21.18 14.32 11.61
CA GLU A 163 -22.53 14.29 12.17
C GLU A 163 -23.36 15.50 11.73
N ASP A 164 -22.71 16.67 11.59
CA ASP A 164 -23.33 17.94 11.15
C ASP A 164 -23.23 18.16 9.62
N GLY A 165 -22.95 17.10 8.85
CA GLY A 165 -22.70 17.16 7.42
C GLY A 165 -21.21 17.07 7.06
N PRO A 166 -20.87 17.11 5.75
CA PRO A 166 -19.50 16.99 5.31
C PRO A 166 -18.70 18.23 5.64
N ARG A 167 -17.42 18.03 6.00
CA ARG A 167 -16.50 19.10 6.37
C ARG A 167 -15.16 18.95 5.69
N LEU A 168 -14.43 20.06 5.63
CA LEU A 168 -13.08 20.10 5.09
C LEU A 168 -12.05 19.97 6.21
N GLU A 169 -11.14 19.02 6.07
CA GLU A 169 -9.95 18.91 6.93
C GLU A 169 -8.72 19.32 6.11
N ILE A 170 -8.00 20.36 6.53
CA ILE A 170 -6.79 20.87 5.86
C ILE A 170 -5.55 20.57 6.68
N GLY A 171 -4.51 20.05 6.03
CA GLY A 171 -3.20 19.77 6.62
C GLY A 171 -2.42 18.69 5.88
N ILE A 172 -1.10 18.69 6.06
CA ILE A 172 -0.19 17.73 5.45
C ILE A 172 -0.20 16.43 6.25
N GLY A 173 -1.09 15.51 5.89
CA GLY A 173 -1.29 14.26 6.61
C GLY A 173 -2.12 14.39 7.88
N ARG A 174 -2.40 13.24 8.53
CA ARG A 174 -3.36 13.14 9.64
C ARG A 174 -3.03 14.04 10.83
N TYR A 175 -1.76 14.09 11.23
CA TYR A 175 -1.33 14.79 12.45
C TYR A 175 -1.41 16.32 12.33
N ASP A 176 -1.06 16.89 11.17
CA ASP A 176 -1.21 18.34 10.94
C ASP A 176 -2.69 18.78 10.95
N ARG A 177 -3.59 17.91 10.48
CA ARG A 177 -5.04 18.19 10.43
C ARG A 177 -5.69 18.22 11.81
N GLU A 178 -5.32 17.29 12.68
CA GLU A 178 -5.80 17.24 14.07
C GLU A 178 -5.39 18.52 14.81
N VAL A 179 -4.18 19.03 14.57
CA VAL A 179 -3.68 20.28 15.15
C VAL A 179 -4.34 21.52 14.54
N ALA A 180 -4.52 21.58 13.21
CA ALA A 180 -5.15 22.72 12.54
C ALA A 180 -6.62 22.91 12.98
N THR A 181 -7.37 21.81 13.12
CA THR A 181 -8.76 21.80 13.60
C THR A 181 -8.88 22.33 15.03
N LEU A 182 -7.94 21.95 15.91
CA LEU A 182 -7.91 22.43 17.31
C LEU A 182 -7.56 23.92 17.42
N LEU A 183 -6.83 24.49 16.46
CA LEU A 183 -6.30 25.85 16.54
C LEU A 183 -7.15 26.91 15.81
N HIS A 184 -7.88 26.57 14.75
CA HIS A 184 -8.44 27.59 13.83
C HIS A 184 -9.97 27.71 13.80
N GLY A 185 -10.73 26.83 14.46
CA GLY A 185 -12.19 26.86 14.43
C GLY A 185 -12.80 26.66 13.02
N ASP A 186 -14.13 26.60 12.96
CA ASP A 186 -14.92 25.94 11.88
C ASP A 186 -14.83 26.47 10.44
N LYS A 187 -13.93 27.39 10.07
CA LYS A 187 -13.80 27.82 8.66
C LYS A 187 -12.36 28.01 8.23
N PRO A 188 -11.72 26.95 7.71
CA PRO A 188 -10.54 27.13 6.89
C PRO A 188 -10.92 27.94 5.65
N ARG A 189 -10.26 29.09 5.44
CA ARG A 189 -10.60 30.00 4.34
C ARG A 189 -9.96 29.47 3.05
N LEU A 190 -10.68 29.50 1.93
CA LEU A 190 -10.18 29.16 0.59
C LEU A 190 -8.77 29.70 0.31
N ASP A 191 -8.50 30.93 0.75
CA ASP A 191 -7.19 31.59 0.61
C ASP A 191 -6.05 30.84 1.33
N GLU A 192 -6.35 30.14 2.42
CA GLU A 192 -5.38 29.33 3.16
C GLU A 192 -4.98 28.08 2.37
N ILE A 193 -5.94 27.42 1.73
CA ILE A 193 -5.68 26.28 0.83
C ILE A 193 -4.78 26.73 -0.31
N ALA A 194 -5.11 27.85 -0.95
CA ALA A 194 -4.33 28.39 -2.05
C ALA A 194 -2.88 28.70 -1.62
N ARG A 195 -2.68 29.33 -0.46
CA ARG A 195 -1.35 29.61 0.09
C ARG A 195 -0.55 28.35 0.39
N VAL A 196 -1.17 27.34 1.00
CA VAL A 196 -0.51 26.05 1.29
C VAL A 196 -0.16 25.34 -0.02
N ALA A 197 -1.07 25.37 -1.00
CA ALA A 197 -0.86 24.78 -2.31
C ALA A 197 0.35 25.40 -3.03
N GLU A 198 0.46 26.73 -3.05
CA GLU A 198 1.61 27.45 -3.62
C GLU A 198 2.91 27.08 -2.91
N LEU A 199 2.90 27.03 -1.57
CA LEU A 199 4.07 26.64 -0.78
C LEU A 199 4.53 25.20 -1.11
N VAL A 200 3.59 24.26 -1.24
CA VAL A 200 3.90 22.87 -1.59
C VAL A 200 4.46 22.78 -3.01
N ARG A 201 3.83 23.43 -4.01
CA ARG A 201 4.37 23.47 -5.40
C ARG A 201 5.76 24.09 -5.49
N ALA A 202 6.07 25.04 -4.60
CA ALA A 202 7.39 25.66 -4.56
C ALA A 202 8.49 24.70 -4.11
N HIS A 203 8.17 23.75 -3.21
CA HIS A 203 9.15 22.89 -2.56
C HIS A 203 9.11 21.42 -3.00
N ARG A 204 7.99 20.95 -3.55
CA ARG A 204 7.77 19.56 -3.96
C ARG A 204 8.11 19.37 -5.44
N ARG A 205 9.40 19.45 -5.76
CA ARG A 205 9.91 19.30 -7.13
C ARG A 205 10.97 18.22 -7.20
N ALA A 206 11.10 17.57 -8.36
CA ALA A 206 12.19 16.65 -8.62
C ALA A 206 13.54 17.38 -8.42
N GLY A 207 14.42 16.80 -7.61
CA GLY A 207 15.72 17.38 -7.28
C GLY A 207 15.70 18.55 -6.29
N ALA A 208 14.57 18.86 -5.66
CA ALA A 208 14.52 19.82 -4.56
C ALA A 208 15.28 19.31 -3.32
N ASP A 209 15.76 20.24 -2.49
CA ASP A 209 16.43 19.94 -1.21
C ASP A 209 15.63 18.93 -0.37
N HIS A 210 16.33 18.15 0.47
CA HIS A 210 15.78 17.15 1.39
C HIS A 210 14.94 17.75 2.53
N ARG A 211 13.98 18.61 2.20
CA ARG A 211 12.98 19.17 3.10
C ARG A 211 11.88 18.13 3.32
N PRO A 212 11.26 18.06 4.51
CA PRO A 212 10.23 17.05 4.82
C PRO A 212 9.12 16.97 3.75
N VAL A 213 8.59 18.11 3.32
CA VAL A 213 7.54 18.22 2.28
C VAL A 213 7.97 17.60 0.94
N GLY A 214 9.26 17.60 0.62
CA GLY A 214 9.82 17.04 -0.61
C GLY A 214 10.09 15.53 -0.55
N VAL A 215 9.99 14.87 0.61
CA VAL A 215 10.30 13.44 0.73
C VAL A 215 9.13 12.58 1.21
N LEU A 216 8.03 13.19 1.66
CA LEU A 216 6.83 12.50 2.12
C LEU A 216 6.00 11.90 0.97
N ALA A 217 5.26 10.83 1.29
CA ALA A 217 4.30 10.17 0.40
C ALA A 217 4.91 9.79 -0.97
N ARG A 218 6.07 9.12 -0.96
CA ARG A 218 6.83 8.77 -2.18
C ARG A 218 6.01 7.92 -3.15
N GLU A 219 5.23 6.99 -2.63
CA GLU A 219 4.37 6.10 -3.41
C GLU A 219 3.29 6.90 -4.16
N ARG A 220 2.68 7.88 -3.47
CA ARG A 220 1.68 8.77 -4.09
C ARG A 220 2.33 9.76 -5.06
N TRP A 221 3.57 10.20 -4.80
CA TRP A 221 4.31 11.01 -5.77
C TRP A 221 4.58 10.22 -7.04
N LEU A 222 5.10 8.99 -6.92
CA LEU A 222 5.33 8.12 -8.08
C LEU A 222 4.03 7.93 -8.88
N ARG A 223 2.90 7.70 -8.20
CA ARG A 223 1.58 7.66 -8.85
C ARG A 223 1.27 8.96 -9.59
N ALA A 224 1.39 10.12 -8.94
CA ALA A 224 1.09 11.42 -9.57
C ALA A 224 1.99 11.69 -10.78
N ALA A 225 3.27 11.31 -10.71
CA ALA A 225 4.20 11.42 -11.83
C ALA A 225 3.80 10.51 -13.01
N LEU A 226 3.45 9.24 -12.74
CA LEU A 226 3.06 8.28 -13.77
C LEU A 226 1.68 8.57 -14.38
N VAL A 227 0.76 9.17 -13.63
CA VAL A 227 -0.53 9.65 -14.17
C VAL A 227 -0.30 10.82 -15.13
N ARG A 228 0.66 11.70 -14.83
CA ARG A 228 1.01 12.84 -15.68
C ARG A 228 1.81 12.43 -16.92
N ASP A 229 2.75 11.52 -16.75
CA ASP A 229 3.56 10.95 -17.83
C ASP A 229 3.57 9.42 -17.71
N PRO A 230 2.66 8.74 -18.44
CA PRO A 230 2.56 7.30 -18.41
C PRO A 230 3.59 6.58 -19.32
N SER A 231 4.42 7.33 -20.06
CA SER A 231 5.39 6.75 -21.02
C SER A 231 6.38 5.76 -20.41
N PRO A 232 6.85 5.88 -19.15
CA PRO A 232 7.72 4.87 -18.53
C PRO A 232 7.04 3.50 -18.35
N LEU A 233 5.71 3.45 -18.41
CA LEU A 233 4.91 2.22 -18.37
C LEU A 233 4.64 1.66 -19.77
N GLY A 234 5.16 2.28 -20.83
CA GLY A 234 4.82 1.94 -22.22
C GLY A 234 3.39 2.34 -22.59
N LEU A 235 2.78 3.25 -21.83
CA LEU A 235 1.44 3.77 -22.04
C LEU A 235 1.61 5.23 -22.49
N GLY A 236 1.57 5.52 -23.79
CA GLY A 236 1.80 6.88 -24.31
C GLY A 236 1.66 6.96 -25.82
#